data_AF-A0A6P5FIT3-F1
#
_entry.id   AF-A0A6P5FIT3-F1
#
_cell.length_a   1.000
_cell.length_b   1.000
_cell.length_c   1.000
_cell.angle_alpha   90.00
_cell.angle_beta   90.00
_cell.angle_gamma   90.00
#
_symmetry.space_group_name_H-M   'P 1'
#
loop_
_entity.id
_entity.type
_entity.pdbx_description
1 polymer ?
#
loop_
_entity_poly.entity_id
_entity_poly.type
_entity_poly.pdbx_seq_one_letter_code
_entity_poly.pdbx_strand_id
1 'polypeptide(L)'
;MISNLWKQWEFLFILFYALIFYLVVIHRSLQLSHDYVGRLYGLRPGWFANRLNDVSDSQWRNFRGNLPILTLVMGAFVIVANVFRHYYALKGRAMSALWIFISLIYLLYLHGACVGFILFFGSLNYFLVKTFARSNYYIPVLWIFNITILILNRIYEGYPFSLFGQQLAFLDNYRGTFRWHICFNLVVLRMISFGCDYHWSFGQPRFDKKRHVQRCHVCSSGRTCYHALQEIGVHSSKYSFNMYLCHLIYAPLYIAGPIISYNAFAKQLEAPQENYSVRQISAYGLRWVLSFLLMEAMTHFFYYNAFAISGVWWQLSPFEIFLIGYGVLNFMWLKFLLIWRYFRFWSLIGGIETPENMPRCMNNCYDLESFWKGWHASFNKWLVRYMYIPLGGSQRKLLNVWVIFTFVAIWHDLEWKLLSWAWLTCLFFVPELLVKSAADAFQFYLPSILECRTSVFNFDASCIQDIVPRKQHSSLCQGQSFFIPTRGRST
;
A
#
# COMPACT_ATOMS: atom_id res chain seq x y z
N MET A 1 -20.85 7.53 -39.06
CA MET A 1 -21.95 8.21 -38.35
C MET A 1 -22.74 7.27 -37.44
N ILE A 2 -23.23 6.12 -37.94
CA ILE A 2 -24.01 5.14 -37.15
C ILE A 2 -23.23 4.56 -35.94
N SER A 3 -21.93 4.30 -36.08
CA SER A 3 -21.07 3.82 -34.98
C SER A 3 -20.88 4.83 -33.84
N ASN A 4 -20.98 6.13 -34.12
CA ASN A 4 -20.92 7.17 -33.08
C ASN A 4 -22.25 7.32 -32.35
N LEU A 5 -23.38 7.12 -33.04
CA LEU A 5 -24.72 7.12 -32.43
C LEU A 5 -24.91 5.92 -31.49
N TRP A 6 -24.48 4.72 -31.89
CA TRP A 6 -24.52 3.54 -31.02
C TRP A 6 -23.69 3.72 -29.74
N LYS A 7 -22.46 4.23 -29.88
CA LYS A 7 -21.61 4.56 -28.72
C LYS A 7 -22.24 5.63 -27.81
N GLN A 8 -23.02 6.56 -28.36
CA GLN A 8 -23.75 7.56 -27.56
C GLN A 8 -24.91 6.93 -26.78
N TRP A 9 -25.69 6.04 -27.40
CA TRP A 9 -26.78 5.34 -26.71
C TRP A 9 -26.27 4.39 -25.63
N GLU A 10 -25.21 3.63 -25.91
CA GLU A 10 -24.54 2.79 -24.90
C GLU A 10 -24.05 3.63 -23.72
N PHE A 11 -23.42 4.78 -24.00
CA PHE A 11 -22.95 5.68 -22.94
C PHE A 11 -24.10 6.25 -22.10
N LEU A 12 -25.18 6.71 -22.73
CA LEU A 12 -26.37 7.20 -22.03
C LEU A 12 -27.03 6.10 -21.20
N PHE A 13 -27.12 4.88 -21.72
CA PHE A 13 -27.63 3.72 -21.00
C PHE A 13 -26.78 3.41 -19.76
N ILE A 14 -25.45 3.40 -19.91
CA ILE A 14 -24.53 3.16 -18.79
C ILE A 14 -24.66 4.27 -17.72
N LEU A 15 -24.80 5.53 -18.13
CA LEU A 15 -25.03 6.64 -17.20
C LEU A 15 -26.35 6.50 -16.46
N PHE A 16 -27.43 6.15 -17.15
CA PHE A 16 -28.75 5.95 -16.56
C PHE A 16 -28.74 4.76 -15.59
N TYR A 17 -28.15 3.64 -15.99
CA TYR A 17 -27.95 2.48 -15.13
C TYR A 17 -27.14 2.84 -13.87
N ALA A 18 -26.02 3.56 -14.02
CA ALA A 18 -25.20 3.98 -12.90
C ALA A 18 -25.99 4.89 -11.95
N LEU A 19 -26.76 5.84 -12.49
CA LEU A 19 -27.59 6.74 -11.69
C LEU A 19 -28.62 5.96 -10.87
N ILE A 20 -29.39 5.07 -11.49
CA ILE A 20 -30.38 4.24 -10.81
C ILE A 20 -29.70 3.36 -9.75
N PHE A 21 -28.61 2.69 -10.13
CA PHE A 21 -27.85 1.82 -9.23
C PHE A 21 -27.44 2.58 -7.97
N TYR A 22 -26.78 3.73 -8.11
CA TYR A 22 -26.33 4.50 -6.95
C TYR A 22 -27.50 5.09 -6.13
N LEU A 23 -28.60 5.51 -6.78
CA LEU A 23 -29.79 5.95 -6.05
C LEU A 23 -30.37 4.83 -5.18
N VAL A 24 -30.51 3.62 -5.74
CA VAL A 24 -30.99 2.45 -4.98
C VAL A 24 -30.02 2.08 -3.87
N VAL A 25 -28.71 2.00 -4.15
CA VAL A 25 -27.69 1.68 -3.14
C VAL A 25 -27.72 2.68 -2.00
N ILE A 26 -27.75 3.99 -2.28
CA ILE A 26 -27.76 5.05 -1.27
C ILE A 26 -29.05 4.96 -0.45
N HIS A 27 -30.21 4.89 -1.10
CA HIS A 27 -31.50 4.86 -0.41
C HIS A 27 -31.61 3.66 0.54
N ARG A 28 -31.27 2.46 0.04
CA ARG A 28 -31.32 1.23 0.84
C ARG A 28 -30.27 1.21 1.95
N SER A 29 -29.07 1.73 1.70
CA SER A 29 -28.02 1.81 2.72
C SER A 29 -28.36 2.79 3.85
N LEU A 30 -29.05 3.88 3.54
CA LEU A 30 -29.58 4.82 4.54
C LEU A 30 -30.68 4.17 5.39
N GLN A 31 -31.63 3.47 4.76
CA GLN A 31 -32.66 2.71 5.46
C GLN A 31 -32.06 1.68 6.42
N LEU A 32 -31.14 0.85 5.93
CA LEU A 32 -30.44 -0.14 6.76
C LEU A 32 -29.75 0.50 7.97
N SER A 33 -29.00 1.59 7.73
CA SER A 33 -28.27 2.27 8.81
C SER A 33 -29.21 2.88 9.85
N HIS A 34 -30.39 3.33 9.44
CA HIS A 34 -31.44 3.82 10.34
C HIS A 34 -32.09 2.69 11.15
N ASP A 35 -32.53 1.63 10.47
CA ASP A 35 -33.35 0.57 11.08
C ASP A 35 -32.55 -0.31 12.07
N TYR A 36 -31.24 -0.47 11.82
CA TYR A 36 -30.38 -1.32 12.65
C TYR A 36 -29.52 -0.54 13.65
N VAL A 37 -29.59 0.79 13.72
CA VAL A 37 -28.68 1.61 14.54
C VAL A 37 -28.55 1.15 15.99
N GLY A 38 -29.64 0.71 16.62
CA GLY A 38 -29.65 0.23 18.01
C GLY A 38 -29.08 -1.19 18.22
N ARG A 39 -28.79 -1.92 17.13
CA ARG A 39 -28.25 -3.29 17.14
C ARG A 39 -26.78 -3.34 16.69
N LEU A 40 -26.22 -2.22 16.27
CA LEU A 40 -24.87 -2.14 15.73
C LEU A 40 -23.84 -1.78 16.80
N TYR A 41 -22.75 -2.56 16.86
CA TYR A 41 -21.58 -2.25 17.68
C TYR A 41 -20.60 -1.36 16.92
N GLY A 42 -19.80 -0.58 17.65
CA GLY A 42 -18.72 0.23 17.09
C GLY A 42 -19.10 1.65 16.66
N LEU A 43 -20.39 2.00 16.74
CA LEU A 43 -20.87 3.37 16.56
C LEU A 43 -20.49 4.25 17.76
N ARG A 44 -20.13 5.51 17.49
CA ARG A 44 -19.84 6.53 18.52
C ARG A 44 -20.50 7.86 18.19
N PRO A 45 -20.68 8.78 19.15
CA PRO A 45 -21.12 10.13 18.86
C PRO A 45 -20.25 10.78 17.77
N GLY A 46 -20.89 11.21 16.70
CA GLY A 46 -20.26 11.93 15.60
C GLY A 46 -20.29 13.44 15.83
N TRP A 47 -19.58 14.18 14.97
CA TRP A 47 -19.55 15.63 15.01
C TRP A 47 -20.54 16.26 14.01
N PHE A 48 -21.07 15.46 13.09
CA PHE A 48 -21.93 15.92 12.00
C PHE A 48 -23.41 15.69 12.31
N ALA A 49 -24.18 16.77 12.40
CA ALA A 49 -25.65 16.77 12.47
C ALA A 49 -26.26 15.82 13.54
N ASN A 50 -25.63 15.72 14.73
CA ASN A 50 -26.02 14.81 15.81
C ASN A 50 -26.12 13.32 15.40
N ARG A 51 -25.51 12.94 14.27
CA ARG A 51 -25.46 11.54 13.82
C ARG A 51 -24.36 10.79 14.56
N LEU A 52 -24.55 9.48 14.69
CA LEU A 52 -23.48 8.58 15.08
C LEU A 52 -22.48 8.44 13.94
N ASN A 53 -21.27 8.03 14.28
CA ASN A 53 -20.17 7.81 13.37
C ASN A 53 -19.70 6.35 13.47
N ASP A 54 -19.59 5.68 12.33
CA ASP A 54 -19.02 4.34 12.23
C ASP A 54 -17.49 4.40 12.36
N VAL A 55 -17.00 4.06 13.56
CA VAL A 55 -15.57 3.96 13.88
C VAL A 55 -15.16 2.52 14.20
N SER A 56 -15.86 1.57 13.59
CA SER A 56 -15.66 0.13 13.79
C SER A 56 -14.34 -0.37 13.20
N ASP A 57 -13.87 0.24 12.10
CA ASP A 57 -12.55 -0.06 11.54
C ASP A 57 -11.44 0.56 12.41
N SER A 58 -10.64 -0.30 13.04
CA SER A 58 -9.59 0.10 13.97
C SER A 58 -8.47 0.91 13.30
N GLN A 59 -8.12 0.57 12.05
CA GLN A 59 -7.04 1.21 11.31
C GLN A 59 -7.42 2.65 10.94
N TRP A 60 -8.62 2.85 10.40
CA TRP A 60 -9.18 4.16 10.09
C TRP A 60 -9.34 5.01 11.34
N ARG A 61 -9.97 4.45 12.40
CA ARG A 61 -10.16 5.15 13.68
C ARG A 61 -8.85 5.68 14.25
N ASN A 62 -7.80 4.85 14.23
CA ASN A 62 -6.50 5.24 14.74
C ASN A 62 -5.79 6.26 13.85
N PHE A 63 -5.82 6.10 12.52
CA PHE A 63 -5.25 7.07 11.59
C PHE A 63 -5.92 8.44 11.75
N ARG A 64 -7.26 8.47 11.76
CA ARG A 64 -8.08 9.67 11.98
C ARG A 64 -7.77 10.33 13.33
N GLY A 65 -7.68 9.56 14.41
CA GLY A 65 -7.40 10.08 15.75
C GLY A 65 -5.99 10.66 15.91
N ASN A 66 -5.00 10.09 15.22
CA ASN A 66 -3.60 10.55 15.27
C ASN A 66 -3.24 11.55 14.16
N LEU A 67 -4.18 11.89 13.28
CA LEU A 67 -3.94 12.77 12.14
C LEU A 67 -3.31 14.12 12.52
N PRO A 68 -3.71 14.82 13.61
CA PRO A 68 -3.06 16.08 14.00
C PRO A 68 -1.57 15.91 14.35
N ILE A 69 -1.24 14.89 15.15
CA ILE A 69 0.14 14.59 15.56
C ILE A 69 0.97 14.19 14.34
N LEU A 70 0.42 13.32 13.48
CA LEU A 70 1.08 12.94 12.22
C LEU A 70 1.31 14.16 11.32
N THR A 71 0.39 15.12 11.27
CA THR A 71 0.52 16.34 10.45
C THR A 71 1.62 17.23 11.00
N LEU A 72 1.69 17.39 12.32
CA LEU A 72 2.74 18.17 12.97
C LEU A 72 4.12 17.55 12.73
N VAL A 73 4.27 16.24 12.92
CA VAL A 73 5.57 15.56 12.75
C VAL A 73 6.03 15.60 11.29
N MET A 74 5.15 15.30 10.34
CA MET A 74 5.51 15.34 8.92
C MET A 74 5.77 16.76 8.43
N GLY A 75 4.99 17.73 8.92
CA GLY A 75 5.23 19.15 8.70
C GLY A 75 6.60 19.59 9.20
N ALA A 76 6.93 19.28 10.45
CA ALA A 76 8.23 19.61 11.03
C ALA A 76 9.37 18.95 10.24
N PHE A 77 9.25 17.67 9.89
CA PHE A 77 10.25 16.96 9.07
C PHE A 77 10.52 17.69 7.76
N VAL A 78 9.46 18.01 7.02
CA VAL A 78 9.59 18.61 5.68
C VAL A 78 10.04 20.07 5.76
N ILE A 79 9.60 20.84 6.75
CA ILE A 79 10.05 22.21 6.98
C ILE A 79 11.56 22.21 7.25
N VAL A 80 12.03 21.41 8.22
CA VAL A 80 13.46 21.32 8.54
C VAL A 80 14.25 20.86 7.31
N ALA A 81 13.79 19.81 6.62
CA ALA A 81 14.44 19.31 5.42
C ALA A 81 14.58 20.39 4.33
N ASN A 82 13.51 21.13 4.05
CA ASN A 82 13.49 22.13 2.98
C ASN A 82 14.24 23.41 3.35
N VAL A 83 14.18 23.85 4.61
CA VAL A 83 15.00 24.97 5.12
C VAL A 83 16.47 24.63 4.96
N PHE A 84 16.90 23.45 5.40
CA PHE A 84 18.32 23.07 5.29
C PHE A 84 18.78 22.90 3.84
N ARG A 85 17.90 22.38 2.98
CA ARG A 85 18.18 22.28 1.54
C ARG A 85 18.29 23.66 0.88
N HIS A 86 17.45 24.62 1.26
CA HIS A 86 17.43 25.95 0.66
C HIS A 86 18.59 26.82 1.14
N TYR A 87 18.79 26.94 2.46
CA TYR A 87 19.77 27.86 3.04
C TYR A 87 21.20 27.29 3.09
N TYR A 88 21.36 25.98 3.22
CA TYR A 88 22.70 25.34 3.31
C TYR A 88 23.03 24.47 2.10
N ALA A 89 22.18 24.45 1.06
CA ALA A 89 22.36 23.66 -0.15
C ALA A 89 22.66 22.16 0.11
N LEU A 90 22.17 21.60 1.23
CA LEU A 90 22.46 20.22 1.60
C LEU A 90 21.89 19.23 0.58
N LYS A 91 22.74 18.29 0.13
CA LYS A 91 22.41 17.23 -0.84
C LYS A 91 23.07 15.91 -0.45
N GLY A 92 22.51 14.80 -0.94
CA GLY A 92 23.13 13.47 -0.84
C GLY A 92 23.47 13.08 0.61
N ARG A 93 24.76 12.85 0.90
CA ARG A 93 25.22 12.34 2.21
C ARG A 93 24.94 13.25 3.41
N ALA A 94 25.06 14.57 3.22
CA ALA A 94 24.76 15.52 4.29
C ALA A 94 23.25 15.55 4.56
N MET A 95 22.46 15.51 3.49
CA MET A 95 21.00 15.45 3.59
C MET A 95 20.53 14.13 4.22
N SER A 96 21.14 12.99 3.89
CA SER A 96 20.78 11.71 4.52
C SER A 96 21.06 11.72 6.02
N ALA A 97 22.16 12.34 6.46
CA ALA A 97 22.48 12.42 7.89
C ALA A 97 21.42 13.24 8.66
N LEU A 98 21.01 14.39 8.11
CA LEU A 98 19.92 15.20 8.67
C LEU A 98 18.60 14.40 8.73
N TRP A 99 18.25 13.72 7.63
CA TRP A 99 17.01 12.94 7.56
C TRP A 99 17.00 11.76 8.51
N ILE A 100 18.14 11.08 8.68
CA ILE A 100 18.31 10.03 9.68
C ILE A 100 18.09 10.58 11.07
N PHE A 101 18.73 11.71 11.42
CA PHE A 101 18.59 12.31 12.74
C PHE A 101 17.13 12.60 13.08
N ILE A 102 16.41 13.30 12.20
CA ILE A 102 14.99 13.64 12.43
C ILE A 102 14.12 12.37 12.44
N SER A 103 14.40 11.42 11.54
CA SER A 103 13.63 10.17 11.49
C SER A 103 13.87 9.30 12.73
N LEU A 104 15.06 9.30 13.31
CA LEU A 104 15.35 8.57 14.55
C LEU A 104 14.59 9.15 15.74
N ILE A 105 14.45 10.48 15.85
CA ILE A 105 13.61 11.11 16.87
C ILE A 105 12.16 10.61 16.74
N TYR A 106 11.64 10.59 15.51
CA TYR A 106 10.30 10.08 15.23
C TYR A 106 10.16 8.58 15.57
N LEU A 107 11.13 7.75 15.16
CA LEU A 107 11.11 6.32 15.45
C LEU A 107 11.24 6.02 16.95
N LEU A 108 12.03 6.80 17.70
CA LEU A 108 12.13 6.68 19.16
C LEU A 108 10.80 6.97 19.84
N TYR A 109 10.04 7.97 19.36
CA TYR A 109 8.68 8.20 19.83
C TYR A 109 7.73 7.03 19.51
N LEU A 110 7.82 6.48 18.30
CA LEU A 110 6.94 5.39 17.87
C LEU A 110 7.25 4.06 18.56
N HIS A 111 8.52 3.73 18.75
CA HIS A 111 8.96 2.38 19.11
C HIS A 111 9.78 2.31 20.38
N GLY A 112 10.22 3.43 20.94
CA GLY A 112 11.04 3.48 22.13
C GLY A 112 12.34 2.69 21.96
N ALA A 113 12.65 1.82 22.92
CA ALA A 113 13.85 0.97 22.87
C ALA A 113 13.89 0.02 21.66
N CYS A 114 12.73 -0.37 21.11
CA CYS A 114 12.65 -1.30 19.98
C CYS A 114 13.24 -0.77 18.67
N VAL A 115 13.57 0.53 18.58
CA VAL A 115 14.36 1.07 17.46
C VAL A 115 15.69 0.32 17.30
N GLY A 116 16.27 -0.17 18.41
CA GLY A 116 17.47 -1.00 18.38
C GLY A 116 17.34 -2.22 17.48
N PHE A 117 16.18 -2.91 17.48
CA PHE A 117 15.95 -4.06 16.61
C PHE A 117 15.92 -3.67 15.12
N ILE A 118 15.26 -2.56 14.80
CA ILE A 118 15.17 -2.05 13.41
C ILE A 118 16.58 -1.75 12.88
N LEU A 119 17.40 -1.07 13.69
CA LEU A 119 18.78 -0.73 13.33
C LEU A 119 19.67 -1.97 13.25
N PHE A 120 19.50 -2.92 14.17
CA PHE A 120 20.26 -4.17 14.20
C PHE A 120 20.01 -5.00 12.94
N PHE A 121 18.74 -5.33 12.64
CA PHE A 121 18.41 -6.14 11.46
C PHE A 121 18.71 -5.42 10.15
N GLY A 122 18.50 -4.10 10.09
CA GLY A 122 18.93 -3.28 8.96
C GLY A 122 20.45 -3.35 8.75
N SER A 123 21.23 -3.23 9.83
CA SER A 123 22.70 -3.31 9.75
C SER A 123 23.16 -4.69 9.31
N LEU A 124 22.63 -5.77 9.90
CA LEU A 124 22.94 -7.14 9.49
C LEU A 124 22.66 -7.37 8.00
N ASN A 125 21.53 -6.89 7.51
CA ASN A 125 21.20 -6.96 6.10
C ASN A 125 22.20 -6.20 5.24
N TYR A 126 22.56 -4.98 5.63
CA TYR A 126 23.57 -4.20 4.91
C TYR A 126 24.91 -4.94 4.82
N PHE A 127 25.39 -5.51 5.92
CA PHE A 127 26.62 -6.30 5.93
C PHE A 127 26.51 -7.52 5.00
N LEU A 128 25.41 -8.27 5.09
CA LEU A 128 25.13 -9.40 4.18
C LEU A 128 25.16 -8.95 2.71
N VAL A 129 24.49 -7.85 2.38
CA VAL A 129 24.47 -7.27 1.03
C VAL A 129 25.88 -6.91 0.57
N LYS A 130 26.63 -6.16 1.38
CA LYS A 130 27.96 -5.67 0.98
C LYS A 130 28.98 -6.81 0.81
N THR A 131 28.86 -7.87 1.60
CA THR A 131 29.76 -9.04 1.52
C THR A 131 29.43 -9.94 0.34
N PHE A 132 28.14 -10.25 0.12
CA PHE A 132 27.74 -11.30 -0.82
C PHE A 132 27.20 -10.82 -2.16
N ALA A 133 26.97 -9.51 -2.37
CA ALA A 133 26.31 -9.01 -3.59
C ALA A 133 27.01 -9.30 -4.92
N ARG A 134 28.24 -9.81 -4.94
CA ARG A 134 28.90 -10.28 -6.18
C ARG A 134 28.72 -11.76 -6.46
N SER A 135 28.14 -12.51 -5.52
CA SER A 135 27.91 -13.96 -5.65
C SER A 135 26.65 -14.25 -6.48
N ASN A 136 26.67 -15.36 -7.21
CA ASN A 136 25.52 -15.85 -7.98
C ASN A 136 24.35 -16.31 -7.10
N TYR A 137 24.62 -16.73 -5.86
CA TYR A 137 23.60 -17.20 -4.91
C TYR A 137 23.06 -16.08 -4.01
N TYR A 138 23.50 -14.84 -4.23
CA TYR A 138 23.17 -13.71 -3.38
C TYR A 138 21.67 -13.46 -3.24
N ILE A 139 20.93 -13.46 -4.36
CA ILE A 139 19.50 -13.13 -4.36
C ILE A 139 18.70 -14.13 -3.50
N PRO A 140 18.85 -15.46 -3.65
CA PRO A 140 18.27 -16.43 -2.71
C PRO A 140 18.63 -16.16 -1.25
N VAL A 141 19.91 -15.91 -0.94
CA VAL A 141 20.37 -15.64 0.43
C VAL A 141 19.71 -14.39 1.02
N LEU A 142 19.60 -13.32 0.23
CA LEU A 142 18.92 -12.09 0.63
C LEU A 142 17.44 -12.35 0.97
N TRP A 143 16.74 -13.11 0.12
CA TRP A 143 15.32 -13.43 0.32
C TRP A 143 15.11 -14.33 1.52
N ILE A 144 15.92 -15.38 1.70
CA ILE A 144 15.85 -16.28 2.86
C ILE A 144 16.02 -15.47 4.15
N PHE A 145 17.07 -14.65 4.24
CA PHE A 145 17.32 -13.80 5.41
C PHE A 145 16.11 -12.92 5.76
N ASN A 146 15.54 -12.22 4.77
CA ASN A 146 14.43 -11.29 4.98
C ASN A 146 13.11 -12.01 5.32
N ILE A 147 12.81 -13.13 4.66
CA ILE A 147 11.63 -13.95 4.97
C ILE A 147 11.74 -14.55 6.37
N THR A 148 12.92 -15.07 6.74
CA THR A 148 13.16 -15.58 8.10
C THR A 148 12.91 -14.50 9.14
N ILE A 149 13.39 -13.27 8.94
CA ILE A 149 13.12 -12.17 9.87
C ILE A 149 11.63 -11.83 9.94
N LEU A 150 10.92 -11.77 8.80
CA LEU A 150 9.47 -11.53 8.81
C LEU A 150 8.73 -12.59 9.64
N ILE A 151 9.08 -13.88 9.45
CA ILE A 151 8.47 -14.99 10.16
C ILE A 151 8.81 -14.93 11.66
N LEU A 152 10.08 -14.72 12.02
CA LEU A 152 10.50 -14.63 13.43
C LEU A 152 9.85 -13.43 14.13
N ASN A 153 9.83 -12.27 13.49
CA ASN A 153 9.16 -11.08 14.01
C ASN A 153 7.69 -11.32 14.31
N ARG A 154 7.02 -12.16 13.50
CA ARG A 154 5.65 -12.56 13.73
C ARG A 154 5.52 -13.58 14.86
N ILE A 155 6.33 -14.65 14.86
CA ILE A 155 6.28 -15.71 15.88
C ILE A 155 6.47 -15.13 17.29
N TYR A 156 7.38 -14.16 17.45
CA TYR A 156 7.68 -13.55 18.74
C TYR A 156 6.89 -12.26 19.02
N GLU A 157 5.95 -11.86 18.14
CA GLU A 157 5.20 -10.59 18.21
C GLU A 157 6.07 -9.36 18.54
N GLY A 158 7.30 -9.35 17.99
CA GLY A 158 8.36 -8.41 18.39
C GLY A 158 9.03 -8.80 19.71
N TYR A 159 10.25 -9.33 19.60
CA TYR A 159 11.06 -9.90 20.68
C TYR A 159 11.03 -9.13 22.00
N PRO A 160 10.72 -9.78 23.14
CA PRO A 160 11.03 -9.27 24.47
C PRO A 160 12.52 -9.06 24.67
N PHE A 161 12.92 -7.95 25.29
CA PHE A 161 14.32 -7.71 25.64
C PHE A 161 14.81 -8.70 26.69
N SER A 162 13.91 -9.19 27.55
CA SER A 162 14.21 -10.25 28.52
C SER A 162 14.73 -11.56 27.91
N LEU A 163 14.41 -11.86 26.64
CA LEU A 163 14.97 -13.03 25.94
C LEU A 163 16.49 -12.94 25.74
N PHE A 164 17.03 -11.73 25.68
CA PHE A 164 18.45 -11.50 25.47
C PHE A 164 19.24 -11.33 26.78
N GLY A 165 18.57 -11.47 27.92
CA GLY A 165 19.16 -11.40 29.26
C GLY A 165 18.35 -10.56 30.23
N GLN A 166 18.33 -10.96 31.50
CA GLN A 166 17.58 -10.26 32.55
C GLN A 166 18.02 -8.80 32.73
N GLN A 167 19.28 -8.48 32.42
CA GLN A 167 19.81 -7.11 32.48
C GLN A 167 19.13 -6.15 31.50
N LEU A 168 18.57 -6.64 30.40
CA LEU A 168 17.88 -5.83 29.38
C LEU A 168 16.36 -5.79 29.59
N ALA A 169 15.82 -6.55 30.54
CA ALA A 169 14.37 -6.64 30.76
C ALA A 169 13.72 -5.28 31.10
N PHE A 170 14.46 -4.33 31.67
CA PHE A 170 13.93 -2.99 31.94
C PHE A 170 13.52 -2.25 30.65
N LEU A 171 14.14 -2.55 29.50
CA LEU A 171 13.81 -1.95 28.20
C LEU A 171 12.43 -2.37 27.69
N ASP A 172 11.86 -3.48 28.18
CA ASP A 172 10.50 -3.88 27.83
C ASP A 172 9.45 -2.89 28.36
N ASN A 173 9.78 -2.11 29.39
CA ASN A 173 8.93 -1.01 29.89
C ASN A 173 9.00 0.25 29.01
N TYR A 174 10.00 0.35 28.13
CA TYR A 174 10.23 1.49 27.23
C TYR A 174 9.86 1.13 25.78
N ARG A 175 8.82 0.32 25.59
CA ARG A 175 8.23 0.07 24.27
C ARG A 175 7.41 1.29 23.85
N GLY A 176 7.59 1.73 22.61
CA GLY A 176 6.84 2.86 22.08
C GLY A 176 5.37 2.56 21.81
N THR A 177 4.65 3.56 21.30
CA THR A 177 3.21 3.51 21.03
C THR A 177 2.82 2.52 19.93
N PHE A 178 3.77 2.13 19.07
CA PHE A 178 3.55 1.28 17.89
C PHE A 178 4.35 -0.01 17.95
N ARG A 179 3.71 -1.09 17.50
CA ARG A 179 4.37 -2.38 17.26
C ARG A 179 5.39 -2.24 16.13
N TRP A 180 6.67 -2.20 16.51
CA TRP A 180 7.79 -2.01 15.57
C TRP A 180 7.81 -3.08 14.48
N HIS A 181 7.52 -4.33 14.82
CA HIS A 181 7.57 -5.47 13.90
C HIS A 181 6.57 -5.37 12.76
N ILE A 182 5.44 -4.66 12.94
CA ILE A 182 4.46 -4.42 11.86
C ILE A 182 5.00 -3.37 10.88
N CYS A 183 5.54 -2.27 11.40
CA CYS A 183 6.16 -1.23 10.56
C CYS A 183 7.41 -1.76 9.84
N PHE A 184 8.11 -2.71 10.48
CA PHE A 184 9.28 -3.37 9.92
C PHE A 184 8.99 -4.15 8.63
N ASN A 185 7.74 -4.58 8.38
CA ASN A 185 7.38 -5.24 7.12
C ASN A 185 7.65 -4.33 5.90
N LEU A 186 7.42 -3.02 6.01
CA LEU A 186 7.79 -2.06 4.96
C LEU A 186 9.31 -1.86 4.86
N VAL A 187 10.01 -1.91 6.00
CA VAL A 187 11.48 -1.81 6.04
C VAL A 187 12.11 -3.00 5.31
N VAL A 188 11.57 -4.21 5.46
CA VAL A 188 12.03 -5.41 4.73
C VAL A 188 11.94 -5.22 3.22
N LEU A 189 10.86 -4.61 2.70
CA LEU A 189 10.76 -4.32 1.27
C LEU A 189 11.87 -3.38 0.80
N ARG A 190 12.26 -2.40 1.63
CA ARG A 190 13.37 -1.48 1.35
C ARG A 190 14.74 -2.13 1.44
N MET A 191 14.92 -3.05 2.40
CA MET A 191 16.12 -3.88 2.54
C MET A 191 16.35 -4.72 1.29
N ILE A 192 15.31 -5.41 0.82
CA ILE A 192 15.34 -6.19 -0.43
C ILE A 192 15.58 -5.26 -1.64
N SER A 193 14.92 -4.09 -1.69
CA SER A 193 15.11 -3.12 -2.78
C SER A 193 16.56 -2.69 -2.92
N PHE A 194 17.19 -2.30 -1.82
CA PHE A 194 18.61 -1.93 -1.77
C PHE A 194 19.51 -3.09 -2.19
N GLY A 195 19.28 -4.28 -1.65
CA GLY A 195 20.10 -5.45 -1.94
C GLY A 195 20.08 -5.84 -3.42
N CYS A 196 18.90 -5.94 -4.00
CA CYS A 196 18.71 -6.21 -5.42
C CYS A 196 19.31 -5.11 -6.30
N ASP A 197 19.00 -3.83 -6.01
CA ASP A 197 19.51 -2.70 -6.80
C ASP A 197 21.05 -2.62 -6.74
N TYR A 198 21.67 -2.91 -5.60
CA TYR A 198 23.13 -2.96 -5.46
C TYR A 198 23.75 -4.13 -6.23
N HIS A 199 23.18 -5.33 -6.11
CA HIS A 199 23.64 -6.50 -6.89
C HIS A 199 23.56 -6.24 -8.40
N TRP A 200 22.45 -5.68 -8.87
CA TRP A 200 22.28 -5.36 -10.30
C TRP A 200 23.18 -4.22 -10.78
N SER A 201 23.72 -3.38 -9.88
CA SER A 201 24.67 -2.32 -10.25
C SER A 201 26.00 -2.84 -10.79
N PHE A 202 26.35 -4.11 -10.52
CA PHE A 202 27.54 -4.75 -11.07
C PHE A 202 27.34 -5.33 -12.48
N GLY A 203 26.09 -5.51 -12.90
CA GLY A 203 25.74 -6.06 -14.21
C GLY A 203 25.62 -4.99 -15.29
N GLN A 204 25.41 -5.44 -16.52
CA GLN A 204 25.09 -4.54 -17.64
C GLN A 204 23.73 -3.86 -17.43
N PRO A 205 23.56 -2.59 -17.81
CA PRO A 205 22.29 -1.89 -17.72
C PRO A 205 21.20 -2.62 -18.51
N ARG A 206 20.16 -3.10 -17.83
CA ARG A 206 19.01 -3.77 -18.47
C ARG A 206 18.03 -2.78 -19.11
N PHE A 207 18.17 -1.48 -18.81
CA PHE A 207 17.22 -0.44 -19.17
C PHE A 207 17.70 0.39 -20.36
N ASP A 208 16.99 0.27 -21.49
CA ASP A 208 17.21 1.11 -22.66
C ASP A 208 16.56 2.50 -22.47
N LYS A 209 17.36 3.45 -22.01
CA LYS A 209 16.93 4.84 -21.79
C LYS A 209 16.45 5.50 -23.08
N LYS A 210 17.09 5.27 -24.23
CA LYS A 210 16.74 5.94 -25.50
C LYS A 210 15.36 5.51 -25.95
N ARG A 211 15.11 4.19 -25.98
CA ARG A 211 13.80 3.63 -26.33
C ARG A 211 12.71 4.03 -25.35
N HIS A 212 13.03 4.17 -24.06
CA HIS A 212 12.06 4.63 -23.08
C HIS A 212 11.66 6.10 -23.28
N VAL A 213 12.62 7.00 -23.54
CA VAL A 213 12.37 8.43 -23.78
C VAL A 213 11.44 8.62 -24.98
N GLN A 214 11.58 7.82 -26.04
CA GLN A 214 10.70 7.87 -27.21
C GLN A 214 9.24 7.48 -26.92
N ARG A 215 8.99 6.67 -25.88
CA ARG A 215 7.65 6.14 -25.56
C ARG A 215 6.98 6.82 -24.37
N CYS A 216 7.76 7.49 -23.52
CA CYS A 216 7.27 8.09 -22.29
C CYS A 216 7.10 9.60 -22.45
N HIS A 217 5.87 10.08 -22.40
CA HIS A 217 5.53 11.50 -22.49
C HIS A 217 6.26 12.38 -21.46
N VAL A 218 6.49 11.87 -20.24
CA VAL A 218 7.24 12.61 -19.21
C VAL A 218 8.70 12.75 -19.63
N CYS A 219 9.33 11.65 -20.04
CA CYS A 219 10.73 11.61 -20.44
C CYS A 219 11.01 12.35 -21.75
N SER A 220 10.05 12.37 -22.69
CA SER A 220 10.16 13.16 -23.92
C SER A 220 10.10 14.66 -23.65
N SER A 221 9.45 15.10 -22.57
CA SER A 221 9.43 16.51 -22.13
C SER A 221 10.71 16.98 -21.43
N GLY A 222 11.76 16.15 -21.35
CA GLY A 222 13.03 16.47 -20.69
C GLY A 222 13.06 16.18 -19.18
N ARG A 223 11.92 15.82 -18.58
CA ARG A 223 11.83 15.43 -17.16
C ARG A 223 12.11 13.95 -16.96
N THR A 224 12.42 13.50 -15.74
CA THR A 224 12.67 12.06 -15.48
C THR A 224 11.47 11.42 -14.79
N CYS A 225 10.83 10.43 -15.44
CA CYS A 225 9.73 9.71 -14.81
C CYS A 225 10.21 8.74 -13.72
N TYR A 226 9.31 8.36 -12.81
CA TYR A 226 9.61 7.40 -11.73
C TYR A 226 10.22 6.08 -12.23
N HIS A 227 9.73 5.54 -13.35
CA HIS A 227 10.27 4.29 -13.91
C HIS A 227 11.76 4.45 -14.28
N ALA A 228 12.13 5.55 -14.94
CA ALA A 228 13.54 5.83 -15.24
C ALA A 228 14.38 6.07 -13.97
N LEU A 229 13.80 6.72 -12.94
CA LEU A 229 14.47 6.88 -11.64
C LEU A 229 14.79 5.53 -10.98
N GLN A 230 13.86 4.58 -11.06
CA GLN A 230 14.01 3.22 -10.53
C GLN A 230 15.02 2.39 -11.33
N GLU A 231 14.92 2.40 -12.66
CA GLU A 231 15.69 1.50 -13.52
C GLU A 231 17.15 1.91 -13.72
N ILE A 232 17.44 3.21 -13.77
CA ILE A 232 18.82 3.68 -13.94
C ILE A 232 19.56 3.49 -12.61
N GLY A 233 20.72 2.83 -12.62
CA GLY A 233 21.53 2.66 -11.41
C GLY A 233 22.06 3.99 -10.84
N VAL A 234 22.52 3.96 -9.59
CA VAL A 234 23.28 5.08 -9.00
C VAL A 234 24.76 4.73 -8.92
N HIS A 235 25.61 5.74 -8.76
CA HIS A 235 27.05 5.52 -8.63
C HIS A 235 27.37 4.70 -7.37
N SER A 236 28.41 3.85 -7.43
CA SER A 236 28.80 2.92 -6.36
C SER A 236 28.98 3.60 -4.99
N SER A 237 29.49 4.84 -4.98
CA SER A 237 29.68 5.67 -3.78
C SER A 237 28.39 6.08 -3.05
N LYS A 238 27.23 5.89 -3.70
CA LYS A 238 25.91 6.18 -3.15
C LYS A 238 25.34 4.99 -2.37
N TYR A 239 25.78 3.76 -2.66
CA TYR A 239 25.47 2.56 -1.88
C TYR A 239 26.27 2.49 -0.57
N SER A 240 26.16 3.54 0.24
CA SER A 240 26.75 3.66 1.57
C SER A 240 25.73 3.36 2.66
N PHE A 241 26.21 2.99 3.85
CA PHE A 241 25.36 2.69 5.00
C PHE A 241 24.45 3.86 5.37
N ASN A 242 24.95 5.09 5.30
CA ASN A 242 24.19 6.31 5.59
C ASN A 242 22.98 6.48 4.64
N MET A 243 23.19 6.32 3.33
CA MET A 243 22.11 6.43 2.34
C MET A 243 21.11 5.26 2.47
N TYR A 244 21.62 4.06 2.74
CA TYR A 244 20.82 2.87 3.00
C TYR A 244 19.92 3.05 4.23
N LEU A 245 20.49 3.44 5.37
CA LEU A 245 19.74 3.64 6.59
C LEU A 245 18.70 4.75 6.40
N CYS A 246 19.08 5.87 5.78
CA CYS A 246 18.14 6.94 5.44
C CYS A 246 16.96 6.45 4.60
N HIS A 247 17.21 5.54 3.64
CA HIS A 247 16.14 4.92 2.86
C HIS A 247 15.23 4.05 3.74
N LEU A 248 15.79 3.19 4.60
CA LEU A 248 15.02 2.32 5.48
C LEU A 248 14.08 3.11 6.40
N ILE A 249 14.60 4.12 7.09
CA ILE A 249 13.87 4.84 8.14
C ILE A 249 13.25 6.16 7.68
N TYR A 250 13.16 6.43 6.37
CA TYR A 250 12.57 7.66 5.85
C TYR A 250 11.16 7.92 6.40
N ALA A 251 11.04 8.89 7.32
CA ALA A 251 9.86 9.10 8.15
C ALA A 251 8.54 9.28 7.36
N PRO A 252 8.47 10.08 6.27
CA PRO A 252 7.24 10.27 5.51
C PRO A 252 6.63 9.02 4.91
N LEU A 253 7.39 7.95 4.74
CA LEU A 253 6.89 6.69 4.19
C LEU A 253 7.14 5.50 5.14
N TYR A 254 7.51 5.75 6.40
CA TYR A 254 7.96 4.71 7.32
C TYR A 254 6.79 3.84 7.83
N ILE A 255 5.73 4.47 8.33
CA ILE A 255 4.55 3.74 8.86
C ILE A 255 3.70 3.21 7.72
N ALA A 256 3.37 4.05 6.75
CA ALA A 256 2.60 3.65 5.58
C ALA A 256 2.89 4.60 4.43
N GLY A 257 2.41 4.24 3.23
CA GLY A 257 2.58 5.03 2.03
C GLY A 257 3.14 4.20 0.89
N PRO A 258 3.38 4.83 -0.26
CA PRO A 258 3.91 4.11 -1.40
C PRO A 258 5.29 3.52 -1.13
N ILE A 259 5.52 2.34 -1.68
CA ILE A 259 6.82 1.68 -1.68
C ILE A 259 7.68 2.32 -2.77
N ILE A 260 8.88 2.72 -2.39
CA ILE A 260 9.87 3.36 -3.27
C ILE A 260 11.09 2.44 -3.40
N SER A 261 11.65 2.34 -4.62
CA SER A 261 12.92 1.64 -4.86
C SER A 261 14.11 2.42 -4.33
N TYR A 262 15.22 1.74 -4.06
CA TYR A 262 16.41 2.41 -3.54
C TYR A 262 17.00 3.40 -4.55
N ASN A 263 17.14 2.99 -5.82
CA ASN A 263 17.68 3.85 -6.86
C ASN A 263 16.86 5.15 -7.04
N ALA A 264 15.52 5.05 -7.00
CA ALA A 264 14.66 6.21 -7.11
C ALA A 264 14.77 7.13 -5.89
N PHE A 265 14.89 6.56 -4.69
CA PHE A 265 15.09 7.33 -3.45
C PHE A 265 16.44 8.07 -3.46
N ALA A 266 17.53 7.35 -3.76
CA ALA A 266 18.89 7.89 -3.70
C ALA A 266 19.10 9.07 -4.67
N LYS A 267 18.55 9.01 -5.89
CA LYS A 267 18.60 10.13 -6.84
C LYS A 267 17.80 11.32 -6.36
N GLN A 268 16.61 11.07 -5.81
CA GLN A 268 15.71 12.15 -5.38
C GLN A 268 16.19 12.84 -4.09
N LEU A 269 17.04 12.17 -3.32
CA LEU A 269 17.74 12.77 -2.19
C LEU A 269 18.83 13.75 -2.63
N GLU A 270 19.42 13.57 -3.82
CA GLU A 270 20.41 14.48 -4.40
C GLU A 270 19.77 15.64 -5.15
N ALA A 271 18.76 15.34 -5.95
CA ALA A 271 18.00 16.29 -6.72
C ALA A 271 16.51 16.04 -6.47
N PRO A 272 15.78 16.96 -5.82
CA PRO A 272 14.35 16.79 -5.57
C PRO A 272 13.56 16.62 -6.87
N GLN A 273 12.39 16.00 -6.77
CA GLN A 273 11.47 15.85 -7.89
C GLN A 273 11.12 17.19 -8.56
N GLU A 274 11.05 17.20 -9.89
CA GLU A 274 10.65 18.36 -10.71
C GLU A 274 9.38 18.08 -11.54
N ASN A 275 8.76 16.91 -11.33
CA ASN A 275 7.60 16.49 -12.10
C ASN A 275 6.31 17.19 -11.66
N TYR A 276 6.22 17.57 -10.38
CA TYR A 276 5.07 18.20 -9.76
C TYR A 276 5.41 19.62 -9.31
N SER A 277 4.73 20.59 -9.91
CA SER A 277 4.72 21.97 -9.46
C SER A 277 4.01 22.13 -8.11
N VAL A 278 4.31 23.21 -7.39
CA VAL A 278 3.62 23.55 -6.13
C VAL A 278 2.10 23.56 -6.32
N ARG A 279 1.59 24.15 -7.41
CA ARG A 279 0.16 24.16 -7.75
C ARG A 279 -0.43 22.75 -7.84
N GLN A 280 0.28 21.81 -8.46
CA GLN A 280 -0.16 20.41 -8.57
C GLN A 280 -0.14 19.69 -7.22
N ILE A 281 0.87 19.97 -6.38
CA ILE A 281 0.96 19.41 -5.02
C ILE A 281 -0.18 19.96 -4.14
N SER A 282 -0.46 21.27 -4.20
CA SER A 282 -1.59 21.88 -3.50
C SER A 282 -2.93 21.32 -3.96
N ALA A 283 -3.12 21.16 -5.28
CA ALA A 283 -4.33 20.53 -5.82
C ALA A 283 -4.46 19.07 -5.39
N TYR A 284 -3.35 18.35 -5.25
CA TYR A 284 -3.34 16.98 -4.72
C TYR A 284 -3.75 16.94 -3.24
N GLY A 285 -3.25 17.87 -2.43
CA GLY A 285 -3.68 18.04 -1.03
C GLY A 285 -5.16 18.41 -0.90
N LEU A 286 -5.66 19.33 -1.73
CA LEU A 286 -7.08 19.70 -1.75
C LEU A 286 -7.98 18.48 -2.09
N ARG A 287 -7.60 17.69 -3.10
CA ARG A 287 -8.33 16.45 -3.42
C ARG A 287 -8.34 15.48 -2.24
N TRP A 288 -7.24 15.39 -1.49
CA TRP A 288 -7.19 14.57 -0.29
C TRP A 288 -8.17 15.06 0.78
N VAL A 289 -8.24 16.39 1.03
CA VAL A 289 -9.21 16.98 1.97
C VAL A 289 -10.64 16.69 1.55
N LEU A 290 -10.96 16.85 0.25
CA LEU A 290 -12.30 16.52 -0.27
C LEU A 290 -12.64 15.03 -0.10
N SER A 291 -11.69 14.13 -0.37
CA SER A 291 -11.86 12.70 -0.11
C SER A 291 -12.00 12.38 1.38
N PHE A 292 -11.35 13.14 2.26
CA PHE A 292 -11.47 12.98 3.71
C PHE A 292 -12.86 13.38 4.19
N LEU A 293 -13.38 14.52 3.70
CA LEU A 293 -14.75 14.94 3.98
C LEU A 293 -15.78 13.94 3.45
N LEU A 294 -15.53 13.35 2.27
CA LEU A 294 -16.36 12.28 1.74
C LEU A 294 -16.34 11.05 2.67
N MET A 295 -15.19 10.66 3.19
CA MET A 295 -15.09 9.57 4.16
C MET A 295 -15.84 9.88 5.45
N GLU A 296 -15.69 11.09 6.00
CA GLU A 296 -16.44 11.52 7.18
C GLU A 296 -17.95 11.49 6.91
N ALA A 297 -18.42 11.99 5.77
CA ALA A 297 -19.83 11.88 5.41
C ALA A 297 -20.25 10.40 5.33
N MET A 298 -19.49 9.59 4.62
CA MET A 298 -19.77 8.17 4.43
C MET A 298 -19.96 7.44 5.77
N THR A 299 -19.09 7.67 6.76
CA THR A 299 -19.17 6.98 8.06
C THR A 299 -20.28 7.51 8.98
N HIS A 300 -20.81 8.71 8.76
CA HIS A 300 -21.99 9.22 9.49
C HIS A 300 -23.33 8.81 8.83
N PHE A 301 -23.32 8.46 7.55
CA PHE A 301 -24.53 8.08 6.81
C PHE A 301 -24.67 6.57 6.60
N PHE A 302 -23.55 5.85 6.47
CA PHE A 302 -23.53 4.44 6.10
C PHE A 302 -22.69 3.63 7.09
N TYR A 303 -23.33 2.79 7.90
CA TYR A 303 -22.69 2.05 8.99
C TYR A 303 -22.12 0.69 8.55
N TYR A 304 -21.53 0.63 7.35
CA TYR A 304 -21.13 -0.63 6.70
C TYR A 304 -20.17 -1.49 7.53
N ASN A 305 -19.17 -0.89 8.20
CA ASN A 305 -18.21 -1.66 8.99
C ASN A 305 -18.81 -2.09 10.33
N ALA A 306 -19.71 -1.29 10.90
CA ALA A 306 -20.47 -1.66 12.09
C ALA A 306 -21.34 -2.90 11.81
N PHE A 307 -22.03 -2.95 10.67
CA PHE A 307 -22.72 -4.17 10.20
C PHE A 307 -21.76 -5.35 10.15
N ALA A 308 -20.57 -5.13 9.60
CA ALA A 308 -19.60 -6.20 9.39
C ALA A 308 -19.09 -6.87 10.68
N ILE A 309 -19.04 -6.12 11.78
CA ILE A 309 -18.59 -6.62 13.08
C ILE A 309 -19.74 -7.08 13.99
N SER A 310 -20.98 -6.67 13.72
CA SER A 310 -22.11 -6.88 14.64
C SER A 310 -22.79 -8.24 14.54
N GLY A 311 -22.39 -9.08 13.58
CA GLY A 311 -22.91 -10.44 13.46
C GLY A 311 -24.37 -10.54 13.03
N VAL A 312 -24.97 -9.44 12.55
CA VAL A 312 -26.40 -9.35 12.16
C VAL A 312 -26.71 -9.96 10.79
N TRP A 313 -25.72 -10.54 10.12
CA TRP A 313 -25.80 -11.08 8.76
C TRP A 313 -26.95 -12.06 8.51
N TRP A 314 -27.29 -12.88 9.51
CA TRP A 314 -28.37 -13.87 9.44
C TRP A 314 -29.77 -13.25 9.36
N GLN A 315 -29.90 -11.96 9.68
CA GLN A 315 -31.15 -11.22 9.66
C GLN A 315 -31.32 -10.37 8.39
N LEU A 316 -30.34 -10.43 7.47
CA LEU A 316 -30.30 -9.62 6.27
C LEU A 316 -30.66 -10.45 5.04
N SER A 317 -31.37 -9.83 4.11
CA SER A 317 -31.62 -10.42 2.79
C SER A 317 -30.31 -10.51 1.98
N PRO A 318 -30.24 -11.40 0.96
CA PRO A 318 -29.07 -11.50 0.09
C PRO A 318 -28.67 -10.16 -0.55
N PHE A 319 -29.65 -9.32 -0.89
CA PHE A 319 -29.39 -8.01 -1.46
C PHE A 319 -28.78 -7.03 -0.44
N GLU A 320 -29.21 -7.06 0.82
CA GLU A 320 -28.65 -6.22 1.87
C GLU A 320 -27.23 -6.65 2.24
N ILE A 321 -26.98 -7.96 2.24
CA ILE A 321 -25.64 -8.53 2.39
C ILE A 321 -24.73 -8.02 1.26
N PHE A 322 -25.19 -8.05 0.01
CA PHE A 322 -24.45 -7.47 -1.13
C PHE A 322 -24.18 -5.97 -0.91
N LEU A 323 -25.17 -5.18 -0.52
CA LEU A 323 -25.01 -3.73 -0.28
C LEU A 323 -23.97 -3.44 0.80
N ILE A 324 -23.98 -4.19 1.89
CA ILE A 324 -23.00 -4.03 2.99
C ILE A 324 -21.62 -4.46 2.52
N GLY A 325 -21.48 -5.61 1.84
CA GLY A 325 -20.20 -6.06 1.29
C GLY A 325 -19.61 -5.04 0.32
N TYR A 326 -20.42 -4.55 -0.61
CA TYR A 326 -20.04 -3.48 -1.54
C TYR A 326 -19.64 -2.19 -0.81
N GLY A 327 -20.38 -1.79 0.22
CA GLY A 327 -20.10 -0.63 1.05
C GLY A 327 -18.79 -0.75 1.83
N VAL A 328 -18.52 -1.91 2.44
CA VAL A 328 -17.25 -2.22 3.13
C VAL A 328 -16.08 -2.16 2.16
N LEU A 329 -16.23 -2.69 0.94
CA LEU A 329 -15.19 -2.64 -0.08
C LEU A 329 -14.89 -1.20 -0.54
N ASN A 330 -15.92 -0.38 -0.76
CA ASN A 330 -15.75 1.04 -1.07
C ASN A 330 -15.11 1.82 0.08
N PHE A 331 -15.52 1.55 1.32
CA PHE A 331 -14.89 2.10 2.51
C PHE A 331 -13.41 1.74 2.56
N MET A 332 -13.08 0.46 2.33
CA MET A 332 -11.70 -0.02 2.35
C MET A 332 -10.85 0.67 1.27
N TRP A 333 -11.38 0.82 0.05
CA TRP A 333 -10.71 1.55 -1.02
C TRP A 333 -10.44 3.00 -0.62
N LEU A 334 -11.45 3.72 -0.09
CA LEU A 334 -11.32 5.12 0.31
C LEU A 334 -10.39 5.29 1.51
N LYS A 335 -10.41 4.37 2.47
CA LYS A 335 -9.51 4.32 3.63
C LYS A 335 -8.06 4.27 3.16
N PHE A 336 -7.71 3.30 2.31
CA PHE A 336 -6.35 3.15 1.82
C PHE A 336 -5.93 4.27 0.87
N LEU A 337 -6.85 4.79 0.05
CA LEU A 337 -6.64 6.01 -0.73
C LEU A 337 -6.18 7.15 0.20
N LEU A 338 -6.92 7.42 1.28
CA LEU A 338 -6.61 8.51 2.20
C LEU A 338 -5.28 8.29 2.92
N ILE A 339 -5.06 7.12 3.52
CA ILE A 339 -3.83 6.83 4.27
C ILE A 339 -2.61 6.96 3.35
N TRP A 340 -2.60 6.29 2.20
CA TRP A 340 -1.41 6.30 1.34
C TRP A 340 -1.18 7.64 0.65
N ARG A 341 -2.24 8.34 0.25
CA ARG A 341 -2.10 9.67 -0.35
C ARG A 341 -1.58 10.69 0.64
N TYR A 342 -1.95 10.58 1.92
CA TYR A 342 -1.45 11.44 2.98
C TYR A 342 0.08 11.35 3.10
N PHE A 343 0.62 10.13 3.22
CA PHE A 343 2.07 9.92 3.30
C PHE A 343 2.79 10.31 1.99
N ARG A 344 2.17 10.03 0.83
CA ARG A 344 2.68 10.50 -0.47
C ARG A 344 2.72 12.02 -0.58
N PHE A 345 1.72 12.74 -0.06
CA PHE A 345 1.68 14.20 -0.08
C PHE A 345 2.89 14.79 0.64
N TRP A 346 3.16 14.34 1.87
CA TRP A 346 4.34 14.78 2.62
C TRP A 346 5.65 14.40 1.94
N SER A 347 5.73 13.21 1.34
CA SER A 347 6.88 12.81 0.54
C SER A 347 7.13 13.75 -0.65
N LEU A 348 6.06 14.16 -1.35
CA LEU A 348 6.17 15.09 -2.49
C LEU A 348 6.67 16.47 -2.06
N ILE A 349 6.19 17.01 -0.92
CA ILE A 349 6.68 18.29 -0.39
C ILE A 349 8.15 18.18 0.05
N GLY A 350 8.57 17.01 0.56
CA GLY A 350 9.98 16.69 0.84
C GLY A 350 10.86 16.51 -0.41
N GLY A 351 10.28 16.58 -1.60
CA GLY A 351 10.97 16.44 -2.88
C GLY A 351 11.17 14.99 -3.34
N ILE A 352 10.46 14.03 -2.75
CA ILE A 352 10.52 12.61 -3.14
C ILE A 352 9.19 12.20 -3.79
N GLU A 353 9.21 12.02 -5.10
CA GLU A 353 8.13 11.41 -5.87
C GLU A 353 8.10 9.89 -5.67
N THR A 354 6.90 9.40 -5.38
CA THR A 354 6.58 7.97 -5.30
C THR A 354 5.36 7.62 -6.16
N PRO A 355 5.18 6.33 -6.52
CA PRO A 355 4.01 5.90 -7.29
C PRO A 355 2.71 6.14 -6.52
N GLU A 356 1.65 6.53 -7.22
CA GLU A 356 0.30 6.56 -6.64
C GLU A 356 -0.18 5.13 -6.36
N ASN A 357 -0.76 4.88 -5.18
CA ASN A 357 -1.18 3.53 -4.79
C ASN A 357 -2.61 3.19 -5.23
N MET A 358 -3.49 4.20 -5.35
CA MET A 358 -4.85 4.03 -5.83
C MET A 358 -5.08 4.90 -7.08
N PRO A 359 -4.47 4.54 -8.23
CA PRO A 359 -4.63 5.27 -9.50
C PRO A 359 -6.03 5.13 -10.11
N ARG A 360 -6.81 4.11 -9.75
CA ARG A 360 -8.16 3.87 -10.26
C ARG A 360 -9.14 3.63 -9.12
N CYS A 361 -10.39 4.04 -9.32
CA CYS A 361 -11.50 3.70 -8.45
C CYS A 361 -11.82 2.20 -8.58
N MET A 362 -12.14 1.53 -7.47
CA MET A 362 -12.53 0.12 -7.46
C MET A 362 -13.70 -0.14 -8.41
N ASN A 363 -14.70 0.75 -8.43
CA ASN A 363 -15.88 0.63 -9.29
C ASN A 363 -15.58 0.80 -10.80
N ASN A 364 -14.32 1.12 -11.17
CA ASN A 364 -13.87 1.25 -12.55
C ASN A 364 -12.92 0.10 -12.96
N CYS A 365 -12.84 -0.97 -12.16
CA CYS A 365 -12.06 -2.16 -12.47
C CYS A 365 -12.98 -3.22 -13.08
N TYR A 366 -12.75 -3.57 -14.35
CA TYR A 366 -13.57 -4.54 -15.09
C TYR A 366 -12.93 -5.94 -15.20
N ASP A 367 -11.68 -6.11 -14.75
CA ASP A 367 -10.96 -7.38 -14.70
C ASP A 367 -10.07 -7.48 -13.45
N LEU A 368 -9.82 -8.70 -12.95
CA LEU A 368 -9.08 -8.88 -11.69
C LEU A 368 -7.63 -8.44 -11.82
N GLU A 369 -7.03 -8.61 -13.00
CA GLU A 369 -5.65 -8.20 -13.24
C GLU A 369 -5.50 -6.67 -13.15
N SER A 370 -6.40 -5.91 -13.77
CA SER A 370 -6.46 -4.46 -13.63
C SER A 370 -6.73 -4.03 -12.19
N PHE A 371 -7.59 -4.76 -11.45
CA PHE A 371 -7.83 -4.52 -10.03
C PHE A 371 -6.53 -4.63 -9.22
N TRP A 372 -5.81 -5.75 -9.30
CA TRP A 372 -4.57 -5.95 -8.53
C TRP A 372 -3.41 -5.05 -8.96
N LYS A 373 -3.37 -4.60 -10.21
CA LYS A 373 -2.41 -3.58 -10.67
C LYS A 373 -2.77 -2.17 -10.18
N GLY A 374 -4.06 -1.90 -10.02
CA GLY A 374 -4.59 -0.62 -9.56
C GLY A 374 -4.72 -0.50 -8.04
N TRP A 375 -4.82 -1.60 -7.32
CA TRP A 375 -4.85 -1.66 -5.87
C TRP A 375 -3.44 -1.75 -5.31
N HIS A 376 -3.07 -0.83 -4.40
CA HIS A 376 -1.73 -0.77 -3.83
C HIS A 376 -0.61 -0.77 -4.91
N ALA A 377 -0.78 0.03 -5.96
CA ALA A 377 0.01 -0.07 -7.19
C ALA A 377 1.55 0.06 -7.00
N SER A 378 2.03 0.77 -5.98
CA SER A 378 3.48 0.79 -5.68
C SER A 378 4.02 -0.57 -5.23
N PHE A 379 3.23 -1.35 -4.49
CA PHE A 379 3.59 -2.70 -4.08
C PHE A 379 3.54 -3.65 -5.26
N ASN A 380 2.52 -3.54 -6.11
CA ASN A 380 2.47 -4.30 -7.35
C ASN A 380 3.74 -4.06 -8.21
N LYS A 381 4.13 -2.80 -8.41
CA LYS A 381 5.38 -2.45 -9.12
C LYS A 381 6.62 -3.02 -8.44
N TRP A 382 6.65 -3.00 -7.10
CA TRP A 382 7.73 -3.57 -6.31
C TRP A 382 7.82 -5.10 -6.50
N LEU A 383 6.70 -5.82 -6.37
CA LEU A 383 6.60 -7.26 -6.58
C LEU A 383 7.03 -7.63 -7.99
N VAL A 384 6.59 -6.86 -8.99
CA VAL A 384 6.98 -7.07 -10.38
C VAL A 384 8.49 -6.97 -10.56
N ARG A 385 9.12 -5.91 -10.04
CA ARG A 385 10.56 -5.67 -10.17
C ARG A 385 11.41 -6.69 -9.42
N TYR A 386 11.12 -6.91 -8.14
CA TYR A 386 12.03 -7.61 -7.23
C TYR A 386 11.73 -9.10 -7.08
N MET A 387 10.57 -9.57 -7.57
CA MET A 387 10.17 -10.97 -7.46
C MET A 387 9.70 -11.56 -8.80
N TYR A 388 8.70 -10.99 -9.46
CA TYR A 388 8.14 -11.55 -10.71
C TYR A 388 9.18 -11.65 -11.84
N ILE A 389 9.88 -10.56 -12.15
CA ILE A 389 10.88 -10.52 -13.23
C ILE A 389 12.05 -11.49 -12.92
N PRO A 390 12.66 -11.47 -11.72
CA PRO A 390 13.70 -12.43 -11.35
C PRO A 390 13.27 -13.91 -11.42
N LEU A 391 11.99 -14.23 -11.18
CA LEU A 391 11.45 -15.58 -11.27
C LEU A 391 11.11 -16.04 -12.71
N GLY A 392 11.54 -15.31 -13.74
CA GLY A 392 11.32 -15.65 -15.15
C GLY A 392 10.12 -14.95 -15.79
N GLY A 393 9.48 -14.01 -15.08
CA GLY A 393 8.47 -13.11 -15.64
C GLY A 393 7.30 -13.83 -16.30
N SER A 394 6.98 -13.44 -17.54
CA SER A 394 5.84 -13.96 -18.30
C SER A 394 5.94 -15.45 -18.63
N GLN A 395 7.15 -16.00 -18.75
CA GLN A 395 7.36 -17.41 -19.08
C GLN A 395 6.89 -18.36 -17.97
N ARG A 396 6.88 -17.88 -16.71
CA ARG A 396 6.46 -18.64 -15.52
C ARG A 396 5.26 -18.01 -14.83
N LYS A 397 4.37 -17.33 -15.58
CA LYS A 397 3.26 -16.53 -15.04
C LYS A 397 2.41 -17.30 -14.01
N LEU A 398 2.04 -18.55 -14.30
CA LEU A 398 1.22 -19.37 -13.40
C LEU A 398 1.93 -19.66 -12.07
N LEU A 399 3.19 -20.13 -12.11
CA LEU A 399 3.97 -20.40 -10.89
C LEU A 399 4.21 -19.12 -10.09
N ASN A 400 4.51 -18.01 -10.78
CA ASN A 400 4.81 -16.74 -10.15
C ASN A 400 3.62 -16.18 -9.36
N VAL A 401 2.39 -16.38 -9.84
CA VAL A 401 1.17 -15.96 -9.12
C VAL A 401 1.12 -16.60 -7.73
N TRP A 402 1.32 -17.92 -7.63
CA TRP A 402 1.32 -18.62 -6.33
C TRP A 402 2.40 -18.11 -5.37
N VAL A 403 3.63 -17.93 -5.86
CA VAL A 403 4.74 -17.41 -5.06
C VAL A 403 4.47 -15.98 -4.59
N ILE A 404 3.96 -15.12 -5.50
CA ILE A 404 3.63 -13.74 -5.19
C ILE A 404 2.55 -13.66 -4.11
N PHE A 405 1.42 -14.33 -4.29
CA PHE A 405 0.31 -14.26 -3.34
C PHE A 405 0.68 -14.88 -1.98
N THR A 406 1.51 -15.93 -1.96
CA THR A 406 2.05 -16.49 -0.71
C THR A 406 2.94 -15.48 0.01
N PHE A 407 3.85 -14.81 -0.70
CA PHE A 407 4.65 -13.75 -0.11
C PHE A 407 3.80 -12.57 0.39
N VAL A 408 2.78 -12.16 -0.37
CA VAL A 408 1.83 -11.11 0.04
C VAL A 408 1.13 -11.49 1.35
N ALA A 409 0.69 -12.74 1.50
CA ALA A 409 0.12 -13.24 2.75
C ALA A 409 1.15 -13.16 3.89
N ILE A 410 2.35 -13.73 3.73
CA ILE A 410 3.42 -13.70 4.75
C ILE A 410 3.78 -12.26 5.15
N TRP A 411 3.84 -11.35 4.18
CA TRP A 411 4.20 -9.95 4.40
C TRP A 411 3.10 -9.17 5.14
N HIS A 412 1.83 -9.49 4.93
CA HIS A 412 0.71 -8.86 5.63
C HIS A 412 0.53 -9.46 7.03
N ASP A 413 0.24 -10.76 7.10
CA ASP A 413 0.15 -11.50 8.34
C ASP A 413 0.20 -13.02 8.10
N LEU A 414 0.91 -13.76 8.96
CA LEU A 414 0.96 -15.23 8.93
C LEU A 414 -0.28 -15.82 9.64
N GLU A 415 -1.46 -15.46 9.15
CA GLU A 415 -2.73 -16.04 9.59
C GLU A 415 -3.23 -17.02 8.52
N TRP A 416 -3.65 -18.21 8.94
CA TRP A 416 -4.22 -19.23 8.05
C TRP A 416 -5.36 -18.68 7.18
N LYS A 417 -6.16 -17.78 7.74
CA LYS A 417 -7.24 -17.13 7.01
C LYS A 417 -6.73 -16.31 5.81
N LEU A 418 -5.65 -15.56 5.99
CA LEU A 418 -5.07 -14.74 4.93
C LEU A 418 -4.36 -15.59 3.87
N LEU A 419 -3.72 -16.69 4.30
CA LEU A 419 -3.12 -17.65 3.37
C LEU A 419 -4.17 -18.36 2.52
N SER A 420 -5.26 -18.82 3.15
CA SER A 420 -6.41 -19.41 2.44
C SER A 420 -7.06 -18.41 1.48
N TRP A 421 -7.22 -17.15 1.89
CA TRP A 421 -7.70 -16.08 1.02
C TRP A 421 -6.79 -15.85 -0.19
N ALA A 422 -5.47 -15.85 0.02
CA ALA A 422 -4.49 -15.66 -1.04
C ALA A 422 -4.55 -16.81 -2.07
N TRP A 423 -4.65 -18.05 -1.60
CA TRP A 423 -4.76 -19.22 -2.48
C TRP A 423 -6.11 -19.29 -3.19
N LEU A 424 -7.20 -18.93 -2.53
CA LEU A 424 -8.50 -18.82 -3.18
C LEU A 424 -8.50 -17.72 -4.26
N THR A 425 -7.83 -16.60 -4.00
CA THR A 425 -7.62 -15.55 -5.00
C THR A 425 -6.82 -16.07 -6.20
N CYS A 426 -5.76 -16.86 -5.97
CA CYS A 426 -5.04 -17.53 -7.06
C CYS A 426 -5.97 -18.43 -7.89
N LEU A 427 -6.83 -19.22 -7.24
CA LEU A 427 -7.78 -20.10 -7.92
C LEU A 427 -8.77 -19.34 -8.80
N PHE A 428 -9.21 -18.14 -8.39
CA PHE A 428 -10.05 -17.28 -9.23
C PHE A 428 -9.27 -16.58 -10.36
N PHE A 429 -7.99 -16.29 -10.14
CA PHE A 429 -7.16 -15.61 -11.12
C PHE A 429 -6.73 -16.53 -12.28
N VAL A 430 -6.51 -17.82 -12.01
CA VAL A 430 -6.04 -18.79 -13.01
C VAL A 430 -7.01 -18.93 -14.20
N PRO A 431 -8.33 -19.11 -14.02
CA PRO A 431 -9.28 -19.14 -15.13
C PRO A 431 -9.22 -17.90 -16.02
N GLU A 432 -9.19 -16.69 -15.43
CA GLU A 432 -9.07 -15.44 -16.20
C GLU A 432 -7.78 -15.43 -17.05
N LEU A 433 -6.66 -15.88 -16.48
CA LEU A 433 -5.39 -15.98 -17.20
C LEU A 433 -5.43 -16.99 -18.35
N LEU A 434 -6.06 -18.15 -18.13
CA LEU A 434 -6.20 -19.18 -19.15
C LEU A 434 -7.11 -18.71 -20.28
N VAL A 435 -8.24 -18.07 -19.96
CA VAL A 435 -9.16 -17.49 -20.96
C VAL A 435 -8.48 -16.41 -21.77
N LYS A 436 -7.76 -15.47 -21.14
CA LYS A 436 -6.98 -14.44 -21.85
C LYS A 436 -5.91 -15.07 -22.75
N SER A 437 -5.16 -16.04 -22.25
CA SER A 437 -4.12 -16.71 -23.05
C SER A 437 -4.69 -17.51 -24.22
N ALA A 438 -5.85 -18.15 -24.03
CA ALA A 438 -6.55 -18.87 -25.09
C ALA A 438 -7.14 -17.91 -26.13
N ALA A 439 -7.71 -16.78 -25.68
CA ALA A 439 -8.23 -15.73 -26.55
C ALA A 439 -7.12 -15.08 -27.38
N ASP A 440 -5.98 -14.74 -26.78
CA ASP A 440 -4.82 -14.19 -27.50
C ASP A 440 -4.29 -15.20 -28.54
N ALA A 441 -4.26 -16.49 -28.20
CA ALA A 441 -3.88 -17.56 -29.13
C ALA A 441 -4.90 -17.71 -30.28
N PHE A 442 -6.20 -17.58 -30.00
CA PHE A 442 -7.26 -17.63 -31.02
C PHE A 442 -7.27 -16.39 -31.93
N GLN A 443 -6.98 -15.21 -31.37
CA GLN A 443 -6.89 -13.95 -32.11
C GLN A 443 -5.71 -13.94 -33.10
N PHE A 444 -4.70 -14.79 -32.87
CA PHE A 444 -3.61 -15.03 -33.82
C PHE A 444 -4.06 -15.85 -35.06
N TYR A 445 -5.17 -16.59 -34.98
CA TYR A 445 -5.69 -17.42 -36.08
C TYR A 445 -6.83 -16.76 -36.90
N LEU A 446 -7.50 -15.73 -36.40
CA LEU A 446 -8.45 -14.90 -37.18
C LEU A 446 -8.16 -13.40 -36.98
N PRO A 447 -7.49 -12.71 -37.94
CA PRO A 447 -7.12 -11.30 -37.77
C PRO A 447 -8.28 -10.31 -37.98
N SER A 448 -9.50 -10.79 -38.21
CA SER A 448 -10.63 -9.93 -38.53
C SER A 448 -11.90 -10.47 -37.89
N ILE A 449 -12.64 -9.57 -37.22
CA ILE A 449 -13.94 -9.76 -36.59
C ILE A 449 -13.85 -10.27 -35.14
N LEU A 450 -13.76 -9.32 -34.18
CA LEU A 450 -14.40 -9.32 -32.84
C LEU A 450 -13.57 -8.47 -31.85
N GLU A 451 -13.64 -7.14 -31.99
CA GLU A 451 -13.52 -6.25 -30.83
C GLU A 451 -14.87 -6.21 -30.10
N CYS A 452 -15.19 -7.30 -29.39
CA CYS A 452 -16.27 -7.28 -28.41
C CYS A 452 -15.67 -7.70 -27.07
N ARG A 453 -15.10 -6.74 -26.35
CA ARG A 453 -14.69 -6.95 -24.97
C ARG A 453 -15.94 -7.25 -24.15
N THR A 454 -16.03 -8.48 -23.65
CA THR A 454 -16.95 -8.87 -22.59
C THR A 454 -16.70 -7.99 -21.37
N SER A 455 -17.54 -6.98 -21.24
CA SER A 455 -17.87 -6.35 -19.97
C SER A 455 -19.12 -7.05 -19.44
N VAL A 456 -19.35 -6.97 -18.14
CA VAL A 456 -20.41 -7.66 -17.38
C VAL A 456 -19.97 -9.06 -16.89
N PHE A 457 -20.07 -9.28 -15.58
CA PHE A 457 -19.74 -10.51 -14.82
C PHE A 457 -18.27 -10.77 -14.46
N ASN A 458 -17.70 -9.94 -13.58
CA ASN A 458 -16.61 -10.40 -12.70
C ASN A 458 -16.59 -9.73 -11.31
N PHE A 459 -17.68 -9.03 -10.95
CA PHE A 459 -17.73 -8.26 -9.69
C PHE A 459 -18.15 -9.10 -8.47
N ASP A 460 -18.86 -10.23 -8.68
CA ASP A 460 -19.50 -10.99 -7.61
C ASP A 460 -18.53 -11.83 -6.75
N ALA A 461 -17.44 -12.35 -7.31
CA ALA A 461 -16.54 -13.24 -6.57
C ALA A 461 -15.76 -12.52 -5.44
N SER A 462 -15.44 -11.23 -5.63
CA SER A 462 -14.71 -10.44 -4.63
C SER A 462 -15.59 -10.08 -3.42
N CYS A 463 -16.87 -9.77 -3.64
CA CYS A 463 -17.82 -9.48 -2.56
C CYS A 463 -18.16 -10.73 -1.75
N ILE A 464 -18.30 -11.90 -2.40
CA ILE A 464 -18.64 -13.17 -1.73
C ILE A 464 -17.52 -13.64 -0.78
N GLN A 465 -16.25 -13.37 -1.10
CA GLN A 465 -15.11 -13.71 -0.24
C GLN A 465 -15.11 -12.96 1.10
N ASP A 466 -15.67 -11.75 1.15
CA ASP A 466 -15.70 -10.91 2.37
C ASP A 466 -16.85 -11.25 3.34
N ILE A 467 -17.77 -12.12 2.90
CA ILE A 467 -19.05 -12.48 3.55
C ILE A 467 -19.00 -13.88 4.20
N VAL A 468 -17.96 -14.70 3.97
CA VAL A 468 -17.81 -16.03 4.60
C VAL A 468 -17.71 -15.90 6.15
N PRO A 469 -18.35 -16.77 6.95
CA PRO A 469 -18.75 -16.45 8.33
C PRO A 469 -17.58 -16.15 9.26
N ARG A 470 -17.58 -14.93 9.81
CA ARG A 470 -16.68 -14.48 10.89
C ARG A 470 -17.16 -15.06 12.23
N LYS A 471 -16.80 -16.32 12.53
CA LYS A 471 -16.79 -16.80 13.92
C LYS A 471 -15.51 -16.31 14.60
N GLN A 472 -15.69 -15.33 15.49
CA GLN A 472 -14.77 -14.81 16.50
C GLN A 472 -13.39 -14.30 16.03
N HIS A 473 -13.14 -13.06 16.44
CA HIS A 473 -11.95 -12.22 16.21
C HIS A 473 -11.72 -11.78 14.75
N SER A 474 -11.99 -10.50 14.55
CA SER A 474 -11.75 -9.69 13.35
C SER A 474 -10.26 -9.65 13.00
N SER A 475 -9.81 -10.41 12.00
CA SER A 475 -8.38 -10.41 11.63
C SER A 475 -8.10 -10.40 10.12
N LEU A 476 -9.04 -10.84 9.28
CA LEU A 476 -8.85 -11.00 7.83
C LEU A 476 -8.64 -9.70 7.02
N CYS A 477 -9.26 -8.58 7.43
CA CYS A 477 -9.03 -7.25 6.83
C CYS A 477 -8.09 -6.37 7.67
N GLN A 478 -7.49 -6.93 8.73
CA GLN A 478 -6.66 -6.22 9.70
C GLN A 478 -5.15 -6.38 9.48
N GLY A 479 -4.73 -6.99 8.36
CA GLY A 479 -3.32 -7.24 7.98
C GLY A 479 -2.46 -6.00 7.73
N GLN A 480 -2.93 -4.81 8.09
CA GLN A 480 -2.15 -3.60 8.30
C GLN A 480 -2.72 -2.80 9.48
N SER A 481 -2.90 -3.45 10.63
CA SER A 481 -3.16 -2.74 11.90
C SER A 481 -1.89 -2.01 12.33
N PHE A 482 -1.58 -0.91 11.65
CA PHE A 482 -0.44 -0.05 11.97
C PHE A 482 -0.59 0.60 13.35
N PHE A 483 -1.76 0.55 14.00
CA PHE A 483 -2.02 1.32 15.21
C PHE A 483 -2.79 0.46 16.23
N ILE A 484 -2.29 0.39 17.46
CA ILE A 484 -2.81 -0.43 18.57
C ILE A 484 -4.08 0.21 19.18
N PRO A 485 -5.04 -0.55 19.72
CA PRO A 485 -6.02 -0.02 20.66
C PRO A 485 -5.35 0.47 21.96
N THR A 486 -5.64 1.69 22.38
CA THR A 486 -5.26 2.19 23.72
C THR A 486 -5.79 1.23 24.79
N ARG A 487 -4.90 0.69 25.64
CA ARG A 487 -5.29 -0.01 26.87
C ARG A 487 -6.11 0.97 27.73
N GLY A 488 -7.43 0.75 27.79
CA GLY A 488 -8.22 1.25 28.90
C GLY A 488 -7.73 0.53 30.15
N ARG A 489 -7.18 1.27 31.11
CA ARG A 489 -7.06 0.77 32.48
C ARG A 489 -8.48 0.55 32.98
N SER A 490 -8.88 -0.70 33.11
CA SER A 490 -9.92 -1.10 34.04
C SER A 490 -9.35 -0.90 35.44
N THR A 491 -9.80 0.15 36.11
CA THR A 491 -10.02 0.10 37.57
C THR A 491 -11.48 -0.22 37.79
#